data_AF-A0A7W1UFZ7-F1
#
_entry.id   AF-A0A7W1UFZ7-F1
#
_cell.length_a   1.000
_cell.length_b   1.000
_cell.length_c   1.000
_cell.angle_alpha   90.00
_cell.angle_beta   90.00
_cell.angle_gamma   90.00
#
_symmetry.space_group_name_H-M   'P 1'
#
loop_
_entity.id
_entity.type
_entity.pdbx_description
1 polymer ?
#
loop_
_entity_poly.entity_id
_entity_poly.type
_entity_poly.pdbx_seq_one_letter_code
_entity_poly.pdbx_strand_id
1 'polypeptide(L)'
;MAVILLGWVVVSLACLTGAWGGGTPTGAVKETVDQVFVVLRDQALKDPGREMERRAKLEEIIGRRFDYAEMAKRTLAAQWRGLSPEQQQEFVALFQQFLANSYVGNVDGYSGEQVEYLKEREKGEFAEVQTKVVSPKVQIPLDYRLLQKNG
;
A
#
# COMPACT_ATOMS: atom_id res chain seq x y z
N MET A 1 -48.77 -1.72 40.21
CA MET A 1 -47.49 -2.24 40.73
C MET A 1 -46.74 -2.86 39.56
N ALA A 2 -45.64 -2.25 39.15
CA ALA A 2 -44.86 -2.63 37.98
C ALA A 2 -43.59 -3.38 38.42
N VAL A 3 -43.29 -4.49 37.75
CA VAL A 3 -41.98 -5.16 37.84
C VAL A 3 -41.48 -5.24 36.40
N ILE A 4 -40.47 -4.43 36.08
CA ILE A 4 -39.80 -4.46 34.78
C ILE A 4 -38.54 -5.33 34.94
N LEU A 5 -38.56 -6.49 34.28
CA LEU A 5 -37.38 -7.31 34.03
C LEU A 5 -36.57 -6.62 32.92
N LEU A 6 -35.34 -6.20 33.24
CA LEU A 6 -34.37 -5.75 32.25
C LEU A 6 -33.18 -6.70 32.27
N GLY A 7 -33.37 -7.85 31.61
CA GLY A 7 -32.30 -8.77 31.27
C GLY A 7 -31.40 -8.10 30.23
N TRP A 8 -30.15 -7.81 30.63
CA TRP A 8 -29.10 -7.43 29.70
C TRP A 8 -28.68 -8.65 28.88
N VAL A 9 -29.14 -8.72 27.65
CA VAL A 9 -28.49 -9.53 26.62
C VAL A 9 -27.56 -8.60 25.85
N VAL A 10 -26.30 -8.54 26.27
CA VAL A 10 -25.23 -8.02 25.42
C VAL A 10 -25.00 -9.07 24.34
N VAL A 11 -25.66 -8.92 23.19
CA VAL A 11 -25.29 -9.63 21.98
C VAL A 11 -23.95 -9.03 21.53
N SER A 12 -22.85 -9.66 21.96
CA SER A 12 -21.54 -9.39 21.40
C SER A 12 -21.58 -9.71 19.91
N LEU A 13 -21.70 -8.67 19.10
CA LEU A 13 -21.48 -8.74 17.66
C LEU A 13 -20.01 -9.07 17.45
N ALA A 14 -19.68 -10.36 17.40
CA ALA A 14 -18.40 -10.82 16.91
C ALA A 14 -18.33 -10.43 15.43
N CYS A 15 -17.68 -9.30 15.14
CA CYS A 15 -17.20 -9.01 13.81
C CYS A 15 -16.34 -10.21 13.41
N LEU A 16 -16.84 -11.01 12.45
CA LEU A 16 -16.03 -11.95 11.70
C LEU A 16 -15.01 -11.10 10.92
N THR A 17 -13.91 -10.75 11.58
CA THR A 17 -12.71 -10.28 10.89
C THR A 17 -12.28 -11.46 10.03
N GLY A 18 -12.40 -11.32 8.71
CA GLY A 18 -11.78 -12.26 7.80
C GLY A 18 -10.31 -12.32 8.17
N ALA A 19 -9.85 -13.47 8.67
CA ALA A 19 -8.46 -13.60 9.05
C ALA A 19 -7.62 -13.50 7.78
N TRP A 20 -6.83 -12.44 7.68
CA TRP A 20 -5.79 -12.32 6.67
C TRP A 20 -4.76 -13.41 6.97
N GLY A 21 -4.74 -14.47 6.16
CA GLY A 21 -3.85 -15.63 6.29
C GLY A 21 -2.39 -15.28 6.05
N GLY A 22 -1.78 -14.53 6.97
CA GLY A 22 -0.38 -14.09 6.85
C GLY A 22 0.02 -12.83 7.63
N GLY A 23 -0.92 -12.15 8.30
CA GLY A 23 -0.68 -10.91 9.04
C GLY A 23 -1.75 -9.85 8.76
N THR A 24 -1.71 -8.69 9.44
CA THR A 24 -2.71 -7.62 9.22
C THR A 24 -2.39 -6.77 7.99
N PRO A 25 -3.37 -6.12 7.35
CA PRO A 25 -3.12 -5.16 6.27
C PRO A 25 -2.09 -4.09 6.64
N THR A 26 -2.16 -3.56 7.85
CA THR A 26 -1.22 -2.58 8.38
C THR A 26 0.17 -3.18 8.52
N GLY A 27 0.28 -4.42 8.98
CA GLY A 27 1.55 -5.15 9.04
C GLY A 27 2.19 -5.31 7.67
N ALA A 28 1.39 -5.68 6.66
CA ALA A 28 1.85 -5.81 5.27
C ALA A 28 2.35 -4.48 4.67
N VAL A 29 1.63 -3.38 4.89
CA VAL A 29 2.08 -2.03 4.49
C VAL A 29 3.36 -1.66 5.24
N LYS A 30 3.40 -1.91 6.55
CA LYS A 30 4.54 -1.56 7.39
C LYS A 30 5.82 -2.26 6.98
N GLU A 31 5.74 -3.55 6.72
CA GLU A 31 6.88 -4.34 6.24
C GLU A 31 7.47 -3.75 4.95
N THR A 32 6.63 -3.41 3.97
CA THR A 32 7.10 -2.81 2.71
C THR A 32 7.70 -1.42 2.92
N VAL A 33 7.07 -0.58 3.75
CA VAL A 33 7.59 0.76 4.08
C VAL A 33 8.94 0.67 4.82
N ASP A 34 9.09 -0.27 5.76
CA ASP A 34 10.33 -0.46 6.49
C ASP A 34 11.47 -0.88 5.54
N GLN A 35 11.21 -1.78 4.59
CA GLN A 35 12.19 -2.17 3.56
C GLN A 35 12.58 -0.98 2.66
N VAL A 36 11.62 -0.14 2.27
CA VAL A 36 11.91 1.11 1.55
C VAL A 36 12.84 2.01 2.39
N PHE A 37 12.56 2.20 3.67
CA PHE A 37 13.42 3.03 4.53
C PHE A 37 14.82 2.46 4.74
N VAL A 38 15.00 1.14 4.74
CA VAL A 38 16.35 0.54 4.75
C VAL A 38 17.15 1.05 3.55
N VAL A 39 16.56 1.04 2.35
CA VAL A 39 17.22 1.53 1.13
C VAL A 39 17.49 3.03 1.19
N LEU A 40 16.52 3.84 1.66
CA LEU A 40 16.67 5.31 1.72
C LEU A 40 17.66 5.79 2.79
N ARG A 41 17.89 4.98 3.83
CA ARG A 41 18.82 5.31 4.91
C ARG A 41 20.25 4.83 4.64
N ASP A 42 20.43 3.92 3.68
CA ASP A 42 21.75 3.44 3.26
C ASP A 42 22.58 4.60 2.67
N GLN A 43 23.63 5.00 3.40
CA GLN A 43 24.48 6.12 3.01
C GLN A 43 25.24 5.84 1.71
N ALA A 44 25.56 4.58 1.43
CA ALA A 44 26.26 4.22 0.21
C ALA A 44 25.35 4.33 -1.03
N LEU A 45 24.03 4.18 -0.85
CA LEU A 45 23.05 4.36 -1.94
C LEU A 45 22.64 5.80 -2.15
N LYS A 46 23.05 6.75 -1.30
CA LYS A 46 22.82 8.19 -1.48
C LYS A 46 23.78 8.86 -2.46
N ASP A 47 24.86 8.16 -2.85
CA ASP A 47 25.77 8.62 -3.89
C ASP A 47 24.97 8.84 -5.21
N PRO A 48 25.05 10.03 -5.84
CA PRO A 48 24.43 10.28 -7.14
C PRO A 48 24.82 9.25 -8.22
N GLY A 49 26.04 8.71 -8.17
CA GLY A 49 26.50 7.66 -9.08
C GLY A 49 25.80 6.30 -8.91
N ARG A 50 25.03 6.11 -7.82
CA ARG A 50 24.27 4.88 -7.52
C ARG A 50 22.76 5.06 -7.57
N GLU A 51 22.28 6.15 -8.16
CA GLU A 51 20.85 6.44 -8.33
C GLU A 51 20.11 5.28 -9.01
N MET A 52 20.65 4.74 -10.11
CA MET A 52 20.02 3.62 -10.82
C MET A 52 19.89 2.36 -9.96
N GLU A 53 20.91 2.08 -9.13
CA GLU A 53 20.88 0.93 -8.21
C GLU A 53 19.85 1.13 -7.09
N ARG A 54 19.84 2.33 -6.49
CA ARG A 54 18.85 2.71 -5.47
C ARG A 54 17.44 2.56 -6.03
N ARG A 55 17.21 3.07 -7.24
CA ARG A 55 15.94 2.98 -7.95
C ARG A 55 15.52 1.53 -8.21
N ALA A 56 16.42 0.69 -8.74
CA ALA A 56 16.12 -0.71 -9.01
C ALA A 56 15.71 -1.48 -7.74
N LYS A 57 16.41 -1.26 -6.61
CA LYS A 57 16.06 -1.88 -5.31
C LYS A 57 14.67 -1.46 -4.83
N LEU A 58 14.32 -0.19 -5.00
CA LEU A 58 13.00 0.31 -4.60
C LEU A 58 11.89 -0.23 -5.49
N GLU A 59 12.10 -0.25 -6.81
CA GLU A 59 11.16 -0.85 -7.76
C GLU A 59 10.92 -2.34 -7.44
N GLU A 60 11.97 -3.08 -7.05
CA GLU A 60 11.84 -4.47 -6.61
C GLU A 60 11.00 -4.61 -5.32
N ILE A 61 11.31 -3.84 -4.28
CA ILE A 61 10.59 -3.88 -2.99
C ILE A 61 9.11 -3.53 -3.19
N ILE A 62 8.83 -2.46 -3.92
CA ILE A 62 7.47 -2.00 -4.19
C ILE A 62 6.74 -3.02 -5.06
N GLY A 63 7.39 -3.53 -6.11
CA GLY A 63 6.81 -4.51 -7.04
C GLY A 63 6.40 -5.84 -6.40
N ARG A 64 6.98 -6.22 -5.26
CA ARG A 64 6.54 -7.40 -4.50
C ARG A 64 5.17 -7.21 -3.82
N ARG A 65 4.76 -5.97 -3.55
CA ARG A 65 3.49 -5.65 -2.89
C ARG A 65 2.44 -5.11 -3.85
N PHE A 66 2.87 -4.44 -4.92
CA PHE A 66 1.98 -3.77 -5.88
C PHE A 66 1.61 -4.72 -7.02
N ASP A 67 0.31 -4.96 -7.18
CA ASP A 67 -0.21 -5.65 -8.36
C ASP A 67 -0.45 -4.66 -9.50
N TYR A 68 0.59 -4.42 -10.30
CA TYR A 68 0.52 -3.49 -11.42
C TYR A 68 -0.51 -3.88 -12.47
N ALA A 69 -0.80 -5.18 -12.64
CA ALA A 69 -1.80 -5.64 -13.60
C ALA A 69 -3.22 -5.28 -13.13
N GLU A 70 -3.55 -5.54 -11.87
CA GLU A 70 -4.85 -5.16 -11.29
C GLU A 70 -5.01 -3.64 -11.24
N MET A 71 -3.95 -2.90 -10.91
CA MET A 71 -3.96 -1.44 -10.94
C MET A 71 -4.16 -0.89 -12.36
N ALA A 72 -3.42 -1.38 -13.34
CA ALA A 72 -3.55 -0.99 -14.75
C ALA A 72 -4.97 -1.25 -15.28
N LYS A 73 -5.51 -2.44 -14.98
CA LYS A 73 -6.89 -2.81 -15.32
C LYS A 73 -7.92 -1.87 -14.71
N ARG A 74 -7.75 -1.48 -13.43
CA ARG A 74 -8.63 -0.52 -12.76
C ARG A 74 -8.51 0.89 -13.32
N THR A 75 -7.32 1.30 -13.74
CA THR A 75 -7.07 2.60 -14.38
C THR A 75 -7.75 2.69 -15.74
N LEU A 76 -7.66 1.65 -16.58
CA LEU A 76 -8.28 1.65 -17.91
C LEU A 76 -9.79 1.32 -17.90
N ALA A 77 -10.28 0.72 -16.81
CA ALA A 77 -11.69 0.37 -16.63
C ALA A 77 -12.26 -0.39 -17.85
N ALA A 78 -13.29 0.16 -18.51
CA ALA A 78 -13.95 -0.48 -19.64
C ALA A 78 -13.00 -0.72 -20.84
N GLN A 79 -12.00 0.15 -21.03
CA GLN A 79 -11.05 0.08 -22.15
C GLN A 79 -10.14 -1.14 -22.06
N TRP A 80 -9.91 -1.67 -20.85
CA TRP A 80 -9.09 -2.88 -20.64
C TRP A 80 -9.58 -4.06 -21.48
N ARG A 81 -10.91 -4.23 -21.59
CA ARG A 81 -11.52 -5.37 -22.29
C ARG A 81 -11.29 -5.37 -23.80
N GLY A 82 -10.95 -4.21 -24.38
CA GLY A 82 -10.67 -4.07 -25.81
C GLY A 82 -9.22 -4.38 -26.19
N LEU A 83 -8.32 -4.53 -25.21
CA LEU A 83 -6.90 -4.78 -25.45
C LEU A 83 -6.62 -6.27 -25.66
N SER A 84 -5.75 -6.59 -26.62
CA SER A 84 -5.19 -7.94 -26.76
C SER A 84 -4.31 -8.30 -25.55
N PRO A 85 -4.00 -9.59 -25.32
CA PRO A 85 -3.08 -9.99 -24.25
C PRO A 85 -1.72 -9.28 -24.32
N GLU A 86 -1.18 -9.08 -25.52
CA GLU A 86 0.09 -8.39 -25.76
C GLU A 86 -0.01 -6.92 -25.38
N GLN A 87 -1.09 -6.25 -25.79
CA GLN A 87 -1.36 -4.85 -25.43
C GLN A 87 -1.58 -4.65 -23.93
N GLN A 88 -2.21 -5.62 -23.25
CA GLN A 88 -2.36 -5.60 -21.80
C GLN A 88 -0.99 -5.67 -21.10
N GLN A 89 -0.11 -6.57 -21.55
CA GLN A 89 1.25 -6.69 -21.01
C GLN A 89 2.07 -5.42 -21.25
N GLU A 90 2.03 -4.89 -22.48
CA GLU A 90 2.72 -3.66 -22.84
C GLU A 90 2.22 -2.47 -21.99
N PHE A 91 0.91 -2.32 -21.83
CA PHE A 91 0.34 -1.27 -21.01
C PHE A 91 0.75 -1.39 -19.54
N VAL A 92 0.76 -2.60 -18.97
CA VAL A 92 1.21 -2.81 -17.58
C VAL A 92 2.66 -2.39 -17.40
N ALA A 93 3.55 -2.76 -18.34
CA ALA A 93 4.95 -2.36 -18.29
C ALA A 93 5.12 -0.84 -18.37
N LEU A 94 4.42 -0.18 -19.29
CA LEU A 94 4.44 1.28 -19.44
C LEU A 94 3.86 1.98 -18.21
N PHE A 95 2.78 1.45 -17.65
CA PHE A 95 2.14 1.99 -16.45
C PHE A 95 3.06 1.90 -15.23
N GLN A 96 3.77 0.77 -15.04
CA GLN A 96 4.78 0.63 -13.99
C GLN A 96 5.91 1.65 -14.15
N GLN A 97 6.46 1.79 -15.36
CA GLN A 97 7.52 2.77 -15.63
C GLN A 97 7.04 4.21 -15.39
N PHE A 98 5.81 4.53 -15.82
CA PHE A 98 5.19 5.83 -15.58
C PHE A 98 5.09 6.14 -14.09
N LEU A 99 4.62 5.21 -13.27
CA LEU A 99 4.53 5.40 -11.82
C LEU A 99 5.91 5.58 -11.20
N ALA A 100 6.88 4.73 -11.56
CA ALA A 100 8.24 4.84 -11.05
C ALA A 100 8.87 6.21 -11.37
N ASN A 101 8.75 6.67 -12.62
CA ASN A 101 9.26 7.97 -13.06
C ASN A 101 8.53 9.15 -12.41
N SER A 102 7.21 9.04 -12.19
CA SER A 102 6.40 10.13 -11.63
C SER A 102 6.66 10.38 -10.15
N TYR A 103 7.12 9.35 -9.43
CA TYR A 103 7.31 9.42 -7.97
C TYR A 103 8.77 9.28 -7.51
N VAL A 104 9.73 9.10 -8.43
CA VAL A 104 11.16 9.04 -8.09
C VAL A 104 11.63 10.27 -7.31
N GLY A 105 11.16 11.46 -7.66
CA GLY A 105 11.52 12.70 -6.96
C GLY A 105 11.07 12.74 -5.50
N ASN A 106 9.97 12.07 -5.15
CA ASN A 106 9.50 11.99 -3.76
C ASN A 106 10.45 11.15 -2.90
N VAL A 107 11.04 10.13 -3.52
CA VAL A 107 11.98 9.21 -2.87
C VAL A 107 13.35 9.88 -2.73
N ASP A 108 13.83 10.56 -3.77
CA ASP A 108 15.11 11.27 -3.74
C ASP A 108 15.09 12.47 -2.78
N GLY A 109 13.91 13.05 -2.55
CA GLY A 109 13.69 14.11 -1.57
C GLY A 109 13.64 13.65 -0.12
N TYR A 110 13.80 12.36 0.18
CA TYR A 110 13.75 11.83 1.55
C TYR A 110 14.79 12.50 2.45
N SER A 111 14.31 13.11 3.54
CA SER A 111 15.09 13.92 4.48
C SER A 111 15.01 13.43 5.93
N GLY A 112 14.43 12.25 6.15
CA GLY A 112 14.25 11.66 7.49
C GLY A 112 12.81 11.59 7.96
N GLU A 113 11.85 11.64 7.03
CA GLU A 113 10.43 11.49 7.29
C GLU A 113 10.14 10.14 7.97
N GLN A 114 9.07 10.11 8.77
CA GLN A 114 8.54 8.90 9.39
C GLN A 114 7.13 8.63 8.88
N VAL A 115 6.62 7.40 9.08
CA VAL A 115 5.25 7.03 8.76
C VAL A 115 4.49 6.73 10.04
N GLU A 116 3.42 7.47 10.29
CA GLU A 116 2.44 7.19 11.33
C GLU A 116 1.29 6.37 10.74
N TYR A 117 0.90 5.29 11.40
CA TYR A 117 -0.23 4.44 11.01
C TYR A 117 -1.45 4.82 11.85
N LEU A 118 -2.50 5.30 11.18
CA LEU A 118 -3.60 5.98 11.85
C LEU A 118 -4.80 5.06 12.06
N LYS A 119 -5.20 4.34 11.01
CA LYS A 119 -6.41 3.53 11.01
C LYS A 119 -6.37 2.44 9.97
N GLU A 120 -6.91 1.28 10.32
CA GLU A 120 -7.19 0.18 9.41
C GLU A 120 -8.70 -0.01 9.28
N ARG A 121 -9.18 -0.29 8.06
CA ARG A 121 -10.57 -0.65 7.77
C ARG A 121 -10.59 -1.83 6.83
N GLU A 122 -11.25 -2.91 7.23
CA GLU A 122 -11.42 -4.10 6.40
C GLU A 122 -12.87 -4.23 5.92
N LYS A 123 -13.04 -4.73 4.69
CA LYS A 123 -14.35 -5.03 4.10
C LYS A 123 -14.21 -6.17 3.10
N GLY A 124 -14.54 -7.38 3.54
CA GLY A 124 -14.36 -8.60 2.73
C GLY A 124 -12.87 -8.80 2.43
N GLU A 125 -12.52 -9.00 1.17
CA GLU A 125 -11.12 -9.17 0.71
C GLU A 125 -10.36 -7.84 0.57
N PHE A 126 -10.99 -6.71 0.91
CA PHE A 126 -10.38 -5.39 0.78
C PHE A 126 -10.01 -4.82 2.15
N ALA A 127 -8.91 -4.07 2.19
CA ALA A 127 -8.58 -3.23 3.32
C ALA A 127 -8.12 -1.85 2.89
N GLU A 128 -8.27 -0.89 3.79
CA GLU A 128 -7.68 0.44 3.69
C GLU A 128 -6.86 0.73 4.94
N VAL A 129 -5.59 1.10 4.75
CA VAL A 129 -4.67 1.50 5.81
C VAL A 129 -4.36 2.97 5.61
N GLN A 130 -4.81 3.79 6.54
CA GLN A 130 -4.58 5.24 6.54
C GLN A 130 -3.29 5.55 7.26
N THR A 131 -2.39 6.27 6.61
CA THR A 131 -1.12 6.70 7.20
C THR A 131 -0.88 8.19 7.02
N LYS A 132 0.16 8.68 7.68
CA LYS A 132 0.70 10.01 7.47
C LYS A 132 2.21 9.94 7.40
N VAL A 133 2.80 10.50 6.33
CA VAL A 133 4.23 10.78 6.26
C VAL A 133 4.49 12.09 6.98
N VAL A 134 5.35 12.08 7.99
CA VAL A 134 5.58 13.21 8.89
C VAL A 134 7.05 13.62 8.95
N SER A 135 7.28 14.93 8.95
CA SER A 135 8.53 15.59 9.33
C SER A 135 8.21 16.86 10.13
N PRO A 136 9.21 17.56 10.69
CA PRO A 136 8.96 18.83 11.39
C PRO A 136 8.26 19.90 10.55
N LYS A 137 8.31 19.79 9.20
CA LYS A 137 7.79 20.81 8.26
C LYS A 137 6.59 20.33 7.45
N VAL A 138 6.38 19.02 7.34
CA VAL A 138 5.45 18.43 6.37
C VAL A 138 4.64 17.31 7.01
N GLN A 139 3.35 17.27 6.68
CA GLN A 139 2.45 16.17 7.02
C GLN A 139 1.65 15.80 5.79
N ILE A 140 1.93 14.63 5.21
CA ILE A 140 1.27 14.17 3.99
C ILE A 140 0.43 12.93 4.32
N PRO A 141 -0.91 12.98 4.22
CA PRO A 141 -1.73 11.79 4.37
C PRO A 141 -1.53 10.84 3.19
N LEU A 142 -1.48 9.54 3.46
CA LEU A 142 -1.36 8.51 2.44
C LEU A 142 -2.23 7.30 2.81
N ASP A 143 -3.24 7.01 1.98
CA ASP A 143 -4.16 5.90 2.20
C ASP A 143 -3.80 4.74 1.25
N TYR A 144 -3.46 3.58 1.81
CA TYR A 144 -3.16 2.38 1.05
C TYR A 144 -4.42 1.53 0.92
N ARG A 145 -4.76 1.13 -0.30
CA ARG A 145 -5.85 0.18 -0.57
C ARG A 145 -5.27 -1.17 -0.92
N LEU A 146 -5.64 -2.18 -0.16
CA LEU A 146 -5.16 -3.54 -0.28
C LEU A 146 -6.29 -4.44 -0.77
N LEU A 147 -5.91 -5.42 -1.58
CA LEU A 147 -6.72 -6.56 -1.96
C LEU A 147 -5.98 -7.81 -1.46
N GLN A 148 -6.65 -8.64 -0.68
CA GLN A 148 -6.13 -9.95 -0.29
C GLN A 148 -6.00 -10.81 -1.55
N LYS A 149 -4.77 -11.20 -1.89
CA LYS A 149 -4.49 -12.14 -2.97
C LYS A 149 -3.83 -13.37 -2.37
N ASN A 150 -4.52 -14.50 -2.48
CA ASN A 150 -4.16 -15.81 -1.91
C ASN A 150 -4.11 -15.75 -0.37
N GLY A 151 -5.09 -16.39 0.27
CA GLY A 151 -5.09 -16.61 1.72
C GLY A 151 -4.05 -17.61 2.17
#